data_AF-A0A3D5SF48-F1
#
_entry.id   AF-A0A3D5SF48-F1
#
_cell.length_a   1.000
_cell.length_b   1.000
_cell.length_c   1.000
_cell.angle_alpha   90.00
_cell.angle_beta   90.00
_cell.angle_gamma   90.00
#
_symmetry.space_group_name_H-M   'P 1'
#
loop_
_entity.id
_entity.type
_entity.pdbx_description
1 polymer ?
#
loop_
_entity_poly.entity_id
_entity_poly.type
_entity_poly.pdbx_seq_one_letter_code
_entity_poly.pdbx_strand_id
1 'polypeptide(L)'
;MNQKQILELAIKMGAAADLRGEGAVEKYLDRQKKKFNALSPKKQTEFDKERLVNPYMDSGVWADNGRPVKKVMAGIDICSGDVMLAKSLGVDTIINHHPLGKGLAMLDEVMHLQADVLAMYGVPINIAESLMKTRISEVGRGVHASNSYKTIDAAKLAGVNLMNMHTPADNLVASFLKKAIEKKKPEYVGELVELIAGIEEYKESAKRGSPVKIFSGFEDRRVGKIALTEITGGTEGAKTIYREMANAGIGTIVAMHLSEEHRKNAEEAHINVVVASHIASDSLGMNLFLDELAKKGIEIIPCGGLIRVKRSKEG
;
A
#
# COMPACT_ATOMS: atom_id res chain seq x y z
N MET A 1 -0.09 -1.09 -24.07
CA MET A 1 1.07 -1.17 -23.15
C MET A 1 1.40 -2.64 -22.90
N ASN A 2 2.55 -2.99 -22.35
CA ASN A 2 2.82 -4.32 -21.76
C ASN A 2 2.90 -4.24 -20.22
N GLN A 3 2.96 -5.38 -19.52
CA GLN A 3 2.99 -5.40 -18.05
C GLN A 3 4.20 -4.64 -17.46
N LYS A 4 5.37 -4.73 -18.11
CA LYS A 4 6.56 -3.97 -17.69
C LYS A 4 6.30 -2.46 -17.70
N GLN A 5 5.71 -1.93 -18.76
CA GLN A 5 5.35 -0.50 -18.85
C GLN A 5 4.28 -0.10 -17.83
N ILE A 6 3.36 -1.01 -17.50
CA ILE A 6 2.35 -0.81 -16.46
C ILE A 6 3.03 -0.74 -15.07
N LEU A 7 3.96 -1.65 -14.78
CA LEU A 7 4.72 -1.63 -13.54
C LEU A 7 5.59 -0.37 -13.43
N GLU A 8 6.32 0.01 -14.49
CA GLU A 8 7.12 1.23 -14.54
C GLU A 8 6.27 2.48 -14.25
N LEU A 9 5.05 2.55 -14.81
CA LEU A 9 4.10 3.62 -14.51
C LEU A 9 3.67 3.58 -13.03
N ALA A 10 3.34 2.41 -12.50
CA ALA A 10 2.96 2.24 -11.09
C ALA A 10 4.06 2.70 -10.15
N ILE A 11 5.31 2.26 -10.36
CA ILE A 11 6.48 2.65 -9.56
C ILE A 11 6.71 4.16 -9.65
N LYS A 12 6.62 4.75 -10.85
CA LYS A 12 6.76 6.20 -11.03
C LYS A 12 5.71 6.98 -10.25
N MET A 13 4.44 6.58 -10.36
CA MET A 13 3.34 7.22 -9.65
C MET A 13 3.46 7.06 -8.13
N GLY A 14 3.83 5.85 -7.67
CA GLY A 14 4.05 5.54 -6.26
C GLY A 14 5.22 6.31 -5.65
N ALA A 15 6.32 6.48 -6.39
CA ALA A 15 7.47 7.28 -5.95
C ALA A 15 7.16 8.77 -5.86
N ALA A 16 6.42 9.32 -6.84
CA ALA A 16 5.97 10.71 -6.81
C ALA A 16 4.96 10.99 -5.68
N ALA A 17 4.25 9.97 -5.21
CA ALA A 17 3.27 10.05 -4.13
C ALA A 17 3.83 9.64 -2.76
N ASP A 18 5.07 9.13 -2.70
CA ASP A 18 5.70 8.68 -1.47
C ASP A 18 5.80 9.84 -0.47
N LEU A 19 5.36 9.63 0.77
CA LEU A 19 5.35 10.66 1.81
C LEU A 19 6.74 11.22 2.10
N ARG A 20 7.78 10.42 1.91
CA ARG A 20 9.19 10.80 2.12
C ARG A 20 9.72 11.68 0.99
N GLY A 21 9.02 11.74 -0.14
CA GLY A 21 9.42 12.43 -1.37
C GLY A 21 10.37 11.63 -2.26
N GLU A 22 10.40 11.97 -3.55
CA GLU A 22 11.19 11.27 -4.58
C GLU A 22 12.68 11.17 -4.23
N GLY A 23 13.25 12.23 -3.65
CA GLY A 23 14.67 12.24 -3.24
C GLY A 23 15.01 11.22 -2.16
N ALA A 24 14.07 10.83 -1.29
CA ALA A 24 14.28 9.75 -0.33
C ALA A 24 14.25 8.37 -1.01
N VAL A 25 13.37 8.19 -1.99
CA VAL A 25 13.27 6.98 -2.81
C VAL A 25 14.55 6.77 -3.63
N GLU A 26 15.08 7.83 -4.24
CA GLU A 26 16.36 7.79 -4.98
C GLU A 26 17.53 7.41 -4.06
N LYS A 27 17.62 8.02 -2.87
CA LYS A 27 18.64 7.66 -1.87
C LYS A 27 18.55 6.20 -1.44
N TYR A 28 17.34 5.65 -1.31
CA TYR A 28 17.14 4.22 -1.03
C TYR A 28 17.72 3.36 -2.17
N LEU A 29 17.37 3.65 -3.42
CA LEU A 29 17.85 2.89 -4.58
C LEU A 29 19.38 2.96 -4.71
N ASP A 30 19.97 4.13 -4.47
CA ASP A 30 21.43 4.29 -4.48
C ASP A 30 22.11 3.51 -3.37
N ARG A 31 21.48 3.39 -2.19
CA ARG A 31 21.96 2.51 -1.13
C ARG A 31 21.91 1.05 -1.56
N GLN A 32 20.88 0.60 -2.27
CA GLN A 32 20.80 -0.77 -2.79
C GLN A 32 21.89 -1.04 -3.83
N LYS A 33 22.15 -0.10 -4.75
CA LYS A 33 23.26 -0.19 -5.73
C LYS A 33 24.62 -0.27 -5.04
N LYS A 34 24.86 0.57 -4.03
CA LYS A 34 26.10 0.53 -3.22
C LYS A 34 26.26 -0.82 -2.51
N LYS A 35 25.18 -1.35 -1.92
CA LYS A 35 25.19 -2.69 -1.31
C LYS A 35 25.56 -3.76 -2.33
N PHE A 36 24.91 -3.78 -3.48
CA PHE A 36 25.19 -4.75 -4.55
C PHE A 36 26.64 -4.70 -5.02
N ASN A 37 27.17 -3.50 -5.28
CA ASN A 37 28.56 -3.33 -5.74
C ASN A 37 29.60 -3.77 -4.69
N ALA A 38 29.25 -3.72 -3.40
CA ALA A 38 30.11 -4.19 -2.31
C ALA A 38 30.03 -5.71 -2.07
N LEU A 39 29.09 -6.42 -2.71
CA LEU A 39 29.00 -7.88 -2.62
C LEU A 39 30.09 -8.56 -3.44
N SER A 40 30.54 -9.73 -2.97
CA SER A 40 31.40 -10.61 -3.76
C SER A 40 30.68 -11.12 -5.01
N PRO A 41 31.38 -11.55 -6.07
CA PRO A 41 30.75 -12.07 -7.29
C PRO A 41 29.72 -13.17 -7.03
N LYS A 42 30.00 -14.08 -6.09
CA LYS A 42 29.05 -15.14 -5.67
C LYS A 42 27.78 -14.57 -5.03
N LYS A 43 27.90 -13.55 -4.17
CA LYS A 43 26.73 -12.94 -3.54
C LYS A 43 25.94 -12.06 -4.52
N GLN A 44 26.60 -11.50 -5.54
CA GLN A 44 25.92 -10.75 -6.61
C GLN A 44 25.03 -11.65 -7.47
N THR A 45 25.36 -12.94 -7.65
CA THR A 45 24.48 -13.88 -8.37
C THR A 45 23.21 -14.25 -7.60
N GLU A 46 23.25 -14.18 -6.27
CA GLU A 46 22.11 -14.45 -5.38
C GLU A 46 21.29 -13.18 -5.07
N PHE A 47 21.81 -12.00 -5.42
CA PHE A 47 21.14 -10.73 -5.16
C PHE A 47 19.97 -10.51 -6.13
N ASP A 48 18.82 -10.15 -5.59
CA ASP A 48 17.66 -9.78 -6.38
C ASP A 48 17.87 -8.42 -7.07
N LYS A 49 18.23 -8.47 -8.36
CA LYS A 49 18.53 -7.28 -9.17
C LYS A 49 17.35 -6.33 -9.32
N GLU A 50 16.12 -6.78 -9.08
CA GLU A 50 14.94 -5.92 -9.08
C GLU A 50 15.07 -4.80 -8.03
N ARG A 51 15.73 -5.08 -6.90
CA ARG A 51 15.99 -4.10 -5.82
C ARG A 51 16.85 -2.91 -6.26
N LEU A 52 17.49 -2.98 -7.43
CA LEU A 52 18.31 -1.90 -7.96
C LEU A 52 17.49 -0.82 -8.67
N VAL A 53 16.25 -1.15 -9.06
CA VAL A 53 15.38 -0.30 -9.87
C VAL A 53 13.97 -0.15 -9.30
N ASN A 54 13.53 -1.10 -8.47
CA ASN A 54 12.24 -1.10 -7.82
C ASN A 54 12.41 -0.85 -6.30
N PRO A 55 11.92 0.28 -5.77
CA PRO A 55 12.00 0.59 -4.35
C PRO A 55 10.92 -0.11 -3.51
N TYR A 56 9.94 -0.77 -4.14
CA TYR A 56 8.75 -1.36 -3.52
C TYR A 56 8.66 -2.85 -3.89
N MET A 57 9.41 -3.68 -3.16
CA MET A 57 9.56 -5.11 -3.47
C MET A 57 8.29 -5.94 -3.27
N ASP A 58 7.27 -5.38 -2.64
CA ASP A 58 5.95 -5.98 -2.48
C ASP A 58 5.07 -5.90 -3.75
N SER A 59 5.60 -5.30 -4.83
CA SER A 59 4.90 -5.03 -6.09
C SER A 59 5.72 -5.53 -7.28
N GLY A 60 5.08 -6.21 -8.23
CA GLY A 60 5.80 -6.80 -9.36
C GLY A 60 4.94 -7.57 -10.36
N VAL A 61 5.60 -8.09 -11.40
CA VAL A 61 5.00 -8.93 -12.45
C VAL A 61 5.34 -10.40 -12.19
N TRP A 62 4.33 -11.27 -12.20
CA TRP A 62 4.45 -12.65 -11.74
C TRP A 62 4.16 -13.71 -12.81
N ALA A 63 3.29 -13.38 -13.76
CA ALA A 63 3.05 -14.14 -14.97
C ALA A 63 2.93 -13.17 -16.14
N ASP A 64 3.82 -13.32 -17.13
CA ASP A 64 3.90 -12.46 -18.32
C ASP A 64 4.17 -13.33 -19.55
N ASN A 65 3.30 -13.25 -20.54
CA ASN A 65 3.44 -13.91 -21.84
C ASN A 65 3.90 -12.95 -22.95
N GLY A 66 4.27 -11.72 -22.60
CA GLY A 66 4.78 -10.68 -23.50
C GLY A 66 3.72 -9.97 -24.35
N ARG A 67 2.44 -10.34 -24.22
CA ARG A 67 1.37 -9.78 -25.06
C ARG A 67 1.01 -8.34 -24.64
N PRO A 68 0.59 -7.49 -25.60
CA PRO A 68 0.02 -6.19 -25.28
C PRO A 68 -1.25 -6.33 -24.42
N VAL A 69 -1.40 -5.42 -23.47
CA VAL A 69 -2.55 -5.29 -22.59
C VAL A 69 -3.50 -4.24 -23.15
N LYS A 70 -4.75 -4.64 -23.39
CA LYS A 70 -5.90 -3.80 -23.74
C LYS A 70 -7.07 -3.95 -22.77
N LYS A 71 -7.19 -5.11 -22.12
CA LYS A 71 -8.24 -5.44 -21.17
C LYS A 71 -7.67 -5.98 -19.88
N VAL A 72 -7.98 -5.32 -18.77
CA VAL A 72 -7.49 -5.63 -17.42
C VAL A 72 -8.65 -6.06 -16.54
N MET A 73 -8.42 -7.09 -15.73
CA MET A 73 -9.25 -7.34 -14.55
C MET A 73 -8.48 -6.89 -13.31
N ALA A 74 -9.05 -6.01 -12.50
CA ALA A 74 -8.38 -5.42 -11.34
C ALA A 74 -9.14 -5.74 -10.05
N GLY A 75 -8.43 -6.14 -9.00
CA GLY A 75 -9.01 -6.52 -7.71
C GLY A 75 -8.08 -6.24 -6.53
N ILE A 76 -8.65 -6.26 -5.31
CA ILE A 76 -7.86 -6.14 -4.09
C ILE A 76 -7.26 -7.49 -3.71
N ASP A 77 -8.11 -8.51 -3.68
CA ASP A 77 -7.75 -9.91 -3.46
C ASP A 77 -8.11 -10.77 -4.68
N ILE A 78 -7.11 -11.45 -5.24
CA ILE A 78 -7.25 -12.37 -6.37
C ILE A 78 -6.85 -13.77 -5.92
N CYS A 79 -7.75 -14.73 -6.12
CA CYS A 79 -7.51 -16.14 -5.92
C CYS A 79 -7.48 -16.92 -7.24
N SER A 80 -7.20 -18.23 -7.17
CA SER A 80 -7.20 -19.10 -8.36
C SER A 80 -8.55 -19.12 -9.10
N GLY A 81 -9.67 -18.90 -8.39
CA GLY A 81 -11.01 -18.79 -9.00
C GLY A 81 -11.13 -17.56 -9.89
N ASP A 82 -10.62 -16.41 -9.43
CA ASP A 82 -10.59 -15.18 -10.21
C ASP A 82 -9.72 -15.33 -11.45
N VAL A 83 -8.62 -16.09 -11.38
CA VAL A 83 -7.81 -16.41 -12.58
C VAL A 83 -8.64 -17.11 -13.65
N MET A 84 -9.50 -18.05 -13.27
CA MET A 84 -10.41 -18.72 -14.21
C MET A 84 -11.46 -17.76 -14.77
N LEU A 85 -12.00 -16.88 -13.91
CA LEU A 85 -12.92 -15.83 -14.33
C LEU A 85 -12.28 -14.91 -15.38
N ALA A 86 -11.06 -14.41 -15.13
CA ALA A 86 -10.30 -13.60 -16.07
C ALA A 86 -10.11 -14.29 -17.42
N LYS A 87 -9.76 -15.58 -17.40
CA LYS A 87 -9.64 -16.40 -18.62
C LYS A 87 -10.95 -16.44 -19.39
N SER A 88 -12.08 -16.68 -18.70
CA SER A 88 -13.41 -16.74 -19.34
C SER A 88 -13.84 -15.40 -19.94
N LEU A 89 -13.43 -14.28 -19.34
CA LEU A 89 -13.76 -12.93 -19.80
C LEU A 89 -12.80 -12.41 -20.88
N GLY A 90 -11.82 -13.20 -21.29
CA GLY A 90 -10.82 -12.83 -22.29
C GLY A 90 -9.94 -11.67 -21.85
N VAL A 91 -9.56 -11.64 -20.57
CA VAL A 91 -8.72 -10.59 -19.98
C VAL A 91 -7.25 -10.80 -20.35
N ASP A 92 -6.53 -9.73 -20.70
CA ASP A 92 -5.11 -9.80 -21.08
C ASP A 92 -4.20 -9.90 -19.85
N THR A 93 -4.53 -9.19 -18.77
CA THR A 93 -3.81 -9.25 -17.49
C THR A 93 -4.71 -8.99 -16.30
N ILE A 94 -4.38 -9.62 -15.19
CA ILE A 94 -4.91 -9.30 -13.87
C ILE A 94 -3.97 -8.31 -13.18
N ILE A 95 -4.51 -7.29 -12.53
CA ILE A 95 -3.78 -6.41 -11.61
C ILE A 95 -4.38 -6.59 -10.22
N ASN A 96 -3.65 -7.29 -9.35
CA ASN A 96 -4.00 -7.45 -7.94
C ASN A 96 -3.45 -6.29 -7.10
N HIS A 97 -4.09 -5.96 -5.99
CA HIS A 97 -3.49 -5.04 -5.01
C HIS A 97 -2.48 -5.80 -4.13
N HIS A 98 -2.99 -6.72 -3.30
CA HIS A 98 -2.18 -7.36 -2.27
C HIS A 98 -0.98 -8.15 -2.84
N PRO A 99 0.13 -8.27 -2.08
CA PRO A 99 1.32 -8.94 -2.57
C PRO A 99 1.07 -10.43 -2.84
N LEU A 100 1.70 -10.94 -3.90
CA LEU A 100 1.72 -12.35 -4.26
C LEU A 100 3.18 -12.80 -4.47
N GLY A 101 3.42 -14.10 -4.43
CA GLY A 101 4.71 -14.71 -4.75
C GLY A 101 5.88 -14.09 -4.00
N LYS A 102 6.88 -13.63 -4.76
CA LYS A 102 8.06 -12.95 -4.21
C LYS A 102 7.70 -11.66 -3.48
N GLY A 103 6.69 -10.91 -3.94
CA GLY A 103 6.26 -9.68 -3.28
C GLY A 103 5.75 -9.93 -1.86
N LEU A 104 4.97 -10.99 -1.66
CA LEU A 104 4.53 -11.40 -0.32
C LEU A 104 5.67 -11.97 0.52
N ALA A 105 6.53 -12.79 -0.10
CA ALA A 105 7.67 -13.39 0.60
C ALA A 105 8.70 -12.35 1.07
N MET A 106 8.72 -11.16 0.46
CA MET A 106 9.60 -10.05 0.78
C MET A 106 8.83 -8.83 1.30
N LEU A 107 7.62 -9.04 1.87
CA LEU A 107 6.80 -7.95 2.41
C LEU A 107 7.54 -7.16 3.50
N ASP A 108 8.40 -7.84 4.27
CA ASP A 108 9.21 -7.25 5.32
C ASP A 108 10.22 -6.20 4.79
N GLU A 109 10.68 -6.32 3.54
CA GLU A 109 11.65 -5.39 2.97
C GLU A 109 11.09 -3.97 2.75
N VAL A 110 9.81 -3.86 2.39
CA VAL A 110 9.18 -2.53 2.17
C VAL A 110 8.85 -1.83 3.49
N MET A 111 8.70 -2.57 4.58
CA MET A 111 8.36 -2.02 5.90
C MET A 111 9.44 -1.11 6.49
N HIS A 112 10.68 -1.18 6.00
CA HIS A 112 11.72 -0.20 6.35
C HIS A 112 11.32 1.25 6.03
N LEU A 113 10.46 1.46 5.03
CA LEU A 113 9.86 2.75 4.70
C LEU A 113 9.17 3.39 5.89
N GLN A 114 8.54 2.60 6.76
CA GLN A 114 7.76 3.12 7.88
C GLN A 114 8.63 3.87 8.89
N ALA A 115 9.90 3.44 9.09
CA ALA A 115 10.81 4.14 9.99
C ALA A 115 11.10 5.58 9.51
N ASP A 116 11.27 5.77 8.20
CA ASP A 116 11.45 7.09 7.60
C ASP A 116 10.18 7.95 7.74
N VAL A 117 9.01 7.36 7.54
CA VAL A 117 7.71 8.06 7.69
C VAL A 117 7.51 8.50 9.13
N LEU A 118 7.80 7.64 10.12
CA LEU A 118 7.77 7.99 11.54
C LEU A 118 8.73 9.15 11.84
N ALA A 119 9.94 9.11 11.28
CA ALA A 119 10.94 10.16 11.46
C ALA A 119 10.50 11.50 10.87
N MET A 120 9.86 11.49 9.71
CA MET A 120 9.23 12.69 9.15
C MET A 120 8.17 13.28 10.09
N TYR A 121 7.43 12.45 10.83
CA TYR A 121 6.50 12.92 11.86
C TYR A 121 7.15 13.23 13.21
N GLY A 122 8.47 13.21 13.33
CA GLY A 122 9.22 13.70 14.49
C GLY A 122 9.66 12.62 15.48
N VAL A 123 9.38 11.34 15.22
CA VAL A 123 9.93 10.25 16.03
C VAL A 123 11.44 10.12 15.73
N PRO A 124 12.34 10.07 16.72
CA PRO A 124 13.76 9.91 16.46
C PRO A 124 14.05 8.65 15.60
N ILE A 125 14.81 8.81 14.51
CA ILE A 125 15.01 7.74 13.52
C ILE A 125 15.60 6.47 14.14
N ASN A 126 16.53 6.59 15.08
CA ASN A 126 17.12 5.46 15.78
C ASN A 126 16.11 4.67 16.63
N ILE A 127 15.09 5.34 17.18
CA ILE A 127 13.99 4.69 17.91
C ILE A 127 13.06 3.98 16.92
N ALA A 128 12.66 4.67 15.86
CA ALA A 128 11.80 4.11 14.81
C ALA A 128 12.43 2.87 14.17
N GLU A 129 13.71 2.92 13.78
CA GLU A 129 14.44 1.79 13.22
C GLU A 129 14.54 0.60 14.20
N SER A 130 14.79 0.87 15.49
CA SER A 130 14.92 -0.17 16.51
C SER A 130 13.61 -0.94 16.71
N LEU A 131 12.49 -0.22 16.87
CA LEU A 131 11.17 -0.83 17.05
C LEU A 131 10.69 -1.53 15.78
N MET A 132 10.89 -0.90 14.62
CA MET A 132 10.53 -1.51 13.33
C MET A 132 11.36 -2.74 13.02
N LYS A 133 12.64 -2.82 13.40
CA LYS A 133 13.46 -4.02 13.19
C LYS A 133 12.82 -5.27 13.79
N THR A 134 12.28 -5.17 15.00
CA THR A 134 11.57 -6.29 15.65
C THR A 134 10.34 -6.68 14.86
N ARG A 135 9.50 -5.70 14.51
CA ARG A 135 8.26 -5.91 13.75
C ARG A 135 8.51 -6.51 12.37
N ILE A 136 9.48 -5.98 11.63
CA ILE A 136 9.91 -6.46 10.31
C ILE A 136 10.29 -7.94 10.40
N SER A 137 11.05 -8.30 11.43
CA SER A 137 11.45 -9.69 11.67
C SER A 137 10.27 -10.62 11.99
N GLU A 138 9.27 -10.13 12.74
CA GLU A 138 8.03 -10.87 13.02
C GLU A 138 7.22 -11.10 11.75
N VAL A 139 7.03 -10.07 10.93
CA VAL A 139 6.31 -10.16 9.66
C VAL A 139 7.02 -11.12 8.72
N GLY A 140 8.35 -11.02 8.57
CA GLY A 140 9.15 -11.94 7.77
C GLY A 140 8.97 -13.40 8.18
N ARG A 141 8.98 -13.71 9.49
CA ARG A 141 8.68 -15.07 9.99
C ARG A 141 7.24 -15.49 9.72
N GLY A 142 6.28 -14.57 9.86
CA GLY A 142 4.87 -14.82 9.62
C GLY A 142 4.57 -15.20 8.17
N VAL A 143 5.11 -14.43 7.21
CA VAL A 143 4.90 -14.68 5.78
C VAL A 143 5.67 -15.91 5.29
N HIS A 144 6.77 -16.28 5.93
CA HIS A 144 7.60 -17.43 5.55
C HIS A 144 6.83 -18.77 5.48
N ALA A 145 5.79 -18.94 6.29
CA ALA A 145 4.96 -20.15 6.28
C ALA A 145 3.90 -20.16 5.16
N SER A 146 3.75 -19.07 4.39
CA SER A 146 2.68 -18.91 3.41
C SER A 146 3.01 -19.56 2.07
N ASN A 147 2.00 -20.19 1.44
CA ASN A 147 2.10 -20.61 0.04
C ASN A 147 1.81 -19.42 -0.89
N SER A 148 2.82 -18.58 -1.12
CA SER A 148 2.67 -17.32 -1.87
C SER A 148 2.54 -17.52 -3.39
N TYR A 149 2.85 -18.70 -3.95
CA TYR A 149 2.87 -18.94 -5.40
C TYR A 149 1.61 -19.60 -5.95
N LYS A 150 0.70 -20.09 -5.09
CA LYS A 150 -0.53 -20.80 -5.51
C LYS A 150 -1.32 -20.10 -6.62
N THR A 151 -1.62 -18.80 -6.46
CA THR A 151 -2.38 -18.02 -7.46
C THR A 151 -1.56 -17.76 -8.72
N ILE A 152 -0.25 -17.55 -8.58
CA ILE A 152 0.67 -17.28 -9.70
C ILE A 152 0.80 -18.51 -10.59
N ASP A 153 0.96 -19.70 -10.01
CA ASP A 153 1.08 -20.93 -10.77
C ASP A 153 -0.22 -21.26 -11.51
N ALA A 154 -1.38 -21.01 -10.87
CA ALA A 154 -2.67 -21.10 -11.55
C ALA A 154 -2.74 -20.14 -12.76
N ALA A 155 -2.28 -18.90 -12.62
CA ALA A 155 -2.25 -17.92 -13.72
C ALA A 155 -1.36 -18.37 -14.88
N LYS A 156 -0.15 -18.88 -14.58
CA LYS A 156 0.77 -19.43 -15.58
C LYS A 156 0.16 -20.61 -16.34
N LEU A 157 -0.42 -21.58 -15.63
CA LEU A 157 -1.09 -22.74 -16.25
C LEU A 157 -2.32 -22.33 -17.07
N ALA A 158 -3.05 -21.32 -16.62
CA ALA A 158 -4.21 -20.79 -17.33
C ALA A 158 -3.83 -20.01 -18.60
N GLY A 159 -2.58 -19.54 -18.70
CA GLY A 159 -2.13 -18.61 -19.74
C GLY A 159 -2.61 -17.18 -19.52
N VAL A 160 -2.89 -16.80 -18.28
CA VAL A 160 -3.37 -15.46 -17.89
C VAL A 160 -2.23 -14.68 -17.26
N ASN A 161 -1.97 -13.46 -17.73
CA ASN A 161 -0.95 -12.62 -17.13
C ASN A 161 -1.41 -12.09 -15.77
N LEU A 162 -0.49 -11.96 -14.82
CA LEU A 162 -0.76 -11.53 -13.45
C LEU A 162 0.38 -10.66 -12.93
N MET A 163 0.02 -9.53 -12.35
CA MET A 163 0.91 -8.63 -11.61
C MET A 163 0.19 -8.12 -10.37
N ASN A 164 0.94 -7.54 -9.43
CA ASN A 164 0.35 -6.78 -8.32
C ASN A 164 1.01 -5.41 -8.14
N MET A 165 0.26 -4.51 -7.52
CA MET A 165 0.77 -3.24 -7.03
C MET A 165 0.20 -2.92 -5.65
N HIS A 166 1.10 -2.82 -4.68
CA HIS A 166 0.75 -2.66 -3.28
C HIS A 166 1.22 -1.29 -2.76
N THR A 167 2.42 -1.18 -2.16
CA THR A 167 2.95 0.10 -1.65
C THR A 167 2.86 1.27 -2.66
N PRO A 168 3.05 1.11 -3.98
CA PRO A 168 2.80 2.19 -4.94
C PRO A 168 1.36 2.72 -4.91
N ALA A 169 0.36 1.85 -4.79
CA ALA A 169 -1.05 2.24 -4.64
C ALA A 169 -1.30 2.89 -3.27
N ASP A 170 -0.72 2.35 -2.20
CA ASP A 170 -0.83 2.89 -0.86
C ASP A 170 -0.26 4.31 -0.74
N ASN A 171 0.86 4.56 -1.42
CA ASN A 171 1.43 5.91 -1.51
C ASN A 171 0.45 6.89 -2.18
N LEU A 172 -0.31 6.45 -3.19
CA LEU A 172 -1.36 7.28 -3.80
C LEU A 172 -2.47 7.61 -2.80
N VAL A 173 -2.86 6.64 -1.96
CA VAL A 173 -3.82 6.87 -0.85
C VAL A 173 -3.27 7.89 0.13
N ALA A 174 -2.06 7.67 0.64
CA ALA A 174 -1.42 8.52 1.62
C ALA A 174 -1.29 9.97 1.10
N SER A 175 -0.84 10.14 -0.14
CA SER A 175 -0.74 11.46 -0.79
C SER A 175 -2.10 12.13 -0.96
N PHE A 176 -3.12 11.36 -1.36
CA PHE A 176 -4.49 11.87 -1.54
C PHE A 176 -5.08 12.35 -0.21
N LEU A 177 -5.03 11.51 0.83
CA LEU A 177 -5.54 11.82 2.16
C LEU A 177 -4.78 13.00 2.78
N LYS A 178 -3.44 13.03 2.65
CA LYS A 178 -2.61 14.16 3.12
C LYS A 178 -3.08 15.48 2.52
N LYS A 179 -3.26 15.55 1.19
CA LYS A 179 -3.73 16.76 0.50
C LYS A 179 -5.14 17.16 0.94
N ALA A 180 -6.05 16.20 1.12
CA ALA A 180 -7.41 16.46 1.58
C ALA A 180 -7.41 17.04 3.01
N ILE A 181 -6.64 16.44 3.91
CA ILE A 181 -6.50 16.86 5.31
C ILE A 181 -5.84 18.24 5.40
N GLU A 182 -4.74 18.48 4.68
CA GLU A 182 -4.02 19.77 4.67
C GLU A 182 -4.87 20.90 4.09
N LYS A 183 -5.76 20.59 3.15
CA LYS A 183 -6.69 21.56 2.57
C LYS A 183 -7.84 21.89 3.52
N LYS A 184 -8.45 20.87 4.14
CA LYS A 184 -9.62 21.05 5.01
C LYS A 184 -9.25 21.52 6.42
N LYS A 185 -8.09 21.10 6.92
CA LYS A 185 -7.57 21.36 8.28
C LYS A 185 -8.62 21.09 9.37
N PRO A 186 -9.11 19.84 9.50
CA PRO A 186 -10.09 19.51 10.53
C PRO A 186 -9.52 19.83 11.91
N GLU A 187 -10.35 20.39 12.79
CA GLU A 187 -9.97 20.75 14.15
C GLU A 187 -10.32 19.61 15.13
N TYR A 188 -11.39 18.86 14.82
CA TYR A 188 -11.94 17.78 15.64
C TYR A 188 -11.88 16.42 14.94
N VAL A 189 -11.83 15.34 15.73
CA VAL A 189 -11.80 13.96 15.20
C VAL A 189 -13.05 13.66 14.38
N GLY A 190 -14.23 14.14 14.81
CA GLY A 190 -15.47 14.01 14.04
C GLY A 190 -15.37 14.63 12.63
N GLU A 191 -14.78 15.83 12.51
CA GLU A 191 -14.57 16.48 11.21
C GLU A 191 -13.61 15.70 10.31
N LEU A 192 -12.60 15.05 10.90
CA LEU A 192 -11.68 14.17 10.16
C LEU A 192 -12.42 12.92 9.66
N VAL A 193 -13.29 12.33 10.48
CA VAL A 193 -14.13 11.20 10.07
C VAL A 193 -15.05 11.61 8.92
N GLU A 194 -15.75 12.73 9.04
CA GLU A 194 -16.64 13.26 7.98
C GLU A 194 -15.88 13.55 6.69
N LEU A 195 -14.68 14.14 6.78
CA LEU A 195 -13.83 14.42 5.63
C LEU A 195 -13.49 13.14 4.86
N ILE A 196 -13.05 12.09 5.55
CA ILE A 196 -12.67 10.82 4.93
C ILE A 196 -13.91 10.08 4.43
N ALA A 197 -14.97 10.01 5.24
CA ALA A 197 -16.23 9.37 4.88
C ALA A 197 -16.92 10.05 3.68
N GLY A 198 -16.60 11.31 3.41
CA GLY A 198 -17.10 12.07 2.25
C GLY A 198 -16.47 11.69 0.90
N ILE A 199 -15.41 10.89 0.89
CA ILE A 199 -14.76 10.39 -0.33
C ILE A 199 -15.55 9.18 -0.87
N GLU A 200 -15.71 9.08 -2.19
CA GLU A 200 -16.64 8.14 -2.84
C GLU A 200 -16.41 6.65 -2.50
N GLU A 201 -15.16 6.18 -2.44
CA GLU A 201 -14.86 4.79 -2.04
C GLU A 201 -15.32 4.51 -0.62
N TYR A 202 -15.11 5.46 0.29
CA TYR A 202 -15.50 5.30 1.69
C TYR A 202 -17.02 5.42 1.88
N LYS A 203 -17.71 6.26 1.10
CA LYS A 203 -19.18 6.28 1.04
C LYS A 203 -19.74 4.92 0.61
N GLU A 204 -19.17 4.34 -0.43
CA GLU A 204 -19.59 3.02 -0.92
C GLU A 204 -19.26 1.92 0.09
N SER A 205 -18.09 2.00 0.74
CA SER A 205 -17.73 1.06 1.80
C SER A 205 -18.67 1.14 3.02
N ALA A 206 -19.13 2.34 3.39
CA ALA A 206 -20.12 2.52 4.44
C ALA A 206 -21.44 1.78 4.11
N LYS A 207 -21.92 1.85 2.86
CA LYS A 207 -23.11 1.09 2.40
C LYS A 207 -22.89 -0.42 2.46
N ARG A 208 -21.64 -0.87 2.30
CA ARG A 208 -21.22 -2.28 2.43
C ARG A 208 -20.96 -2.72 3.87
N GLY A 209 -21.22 -1.85 4.85
CA GLY A 209 -21.09 -2.17 6.28
C GLY A 209 -19.70 -1.93 6.88
N SER A 210 -18.79 -1.28 6.14
CA SER A 210 -17.43 -0.94 6.60
C SER A 210 -17.18 0.58 6.53
N PRO A 211 -17.91 1.39 7.32
CA PRO A 211 -17.70 2.83 7.37
C PRO A 211 -16.36 3.20 8.02
N VAL A 212 -15.93 4.45 7.84
CA VAL A 212 -14.84 5.04 8.62
C VAL A 212 -15.24 5.04 10.11
N LYS A 213 -14.34 4.62 11.00
CA LYS A 213 -14.63 4.49 12.44
C LYS A 213 -13.51 5.06 13.30
N ILE A 214 -13.88 5.49 14.50
CA ILE A 214 -12.95 5.85 15.57
C ILE A 214 -12.69 4.59 16.40
N PHE A 215 -11.45 4.15 16.46
CA PHE A 215 -11.03 2.96 17.21
C PHE A 215 -10.43 3.31 18.58
N SER A 216 -9.99 4.56 18.74
CA SER A 216 -9.52 5.18 19.99
C SER A 216 -9.79 6.68 19.93
N GLY A 217 -10.25 7.26 21.03
CA GLY A 217 -10.70 8.65 21.11
C GLY A 217 -12.22 8.79 20.90
N PHE A 218 -12.67 10.04 20.70
CA PHE A 218 -14.08 10.38 20.48
C PHE A 218 -14.18 11.63 19.60
N GLU A 219 -15.34 11.86 18.98
CA GLU A 219 -15.56 12.87 17.94
C GLU A 219 -15.16 14.29 18.36
N ASP A 220 -15.48 14.67 19.60
CA ASP A 220 -15.24 16.02 20.14
C ASP A 220 -13.77 16.28 20.55
N ARG A 221 -12.87 15.28 20.42
CA ARG A 221 -11.45 15.51 20.67
C ARG A 221 -10.83 16.36 19.57
N ARG A 222 -9.88 17.21 19.96
CA ARG A 222 -8.98 17.87 19.00
C ARG A 222 -8.10 16.83 18.30
N VAL A 223 -7.86 17.03 17.01
CA VAL A 223 -7.03 16.10 16.22
C VAL A 223 -5.53 16.18 16.57
N GLY A 224 -5.04 17.35 17.01
CA GLY A 224 -3.61 17.60 17.16
C GLY A 224 -2.86 17.39 15.83
N LYS A 225 -1.61 16.93 15.88
CA LYS A 225 -0.87 16.54 14.69
C LYS A 225 -1.42 15.21 14.14
N ILE A 226 -1.92 15.22 12.91
CA ILE A 226 -2.41 14.03 12.21
C ILE A 226 -1.25 13.36 11.48
N ALA A 227 -1.09 12.05 11.68
CA ALA A 227 -0.09 11.23 10.99
C ALA A 227 -0.73 10.12 10.14
N LEU A 228 -0.18 9.90 8.95
CA LEU A 228 -0.59 8.85 8.01
C LEU A 228 0.41 7.68 8.02
N THR A 229 0.83 7.26 9.21
CA THR A 229 1.88 6.23 9.40
C THR A 229 1.39 4.81 9.13
N GLU A 230 0.07 4.57 9.16
CA GLU A 230 -0.56 3.25 9.02
C GLU A 230 -1.37 3.15 7.71
N ILE A 231 -0.90 3.84 6.66
CA ILE A 231 -1.49 3.85 5.32
C ILE A 231 -0.56 3.21 4.28
N THR A 232 0.76 3.25 4.46
CA THR A 232 1.71 2.74 3.45
C THR A 232 2.89 2.05 4.11
N GLY A 233 3.61 1.24 3.32
CA GLY A 233 4.81 0.53 3.75
C GLY A 233 4.51 -0.91 4.19
N GLY A 234 3.57 -1.59 3.53
CA GLY A 234 3.34 -3.03 3.71
C GLY A 234 2.18 -3.35 4.66
N THR A 235 2.40 -3.37 5.96
CA THR A 235 1.34 -3.76 6.92
C THR A 235 1.49 -3.01 8.24
N GLU A 236 0.74 -3.36 9.29
CA GLU A 236 0.79 -2.67 10.60
C GLU A 236 2.21 -2.53 11.12
N GLY A 237 2.53 -1.35 11.65
CA GLY A 237 3.83 -1.02 12.22
C GLY A 237 4.14 -1.75 13.53
N ALA A 238 5.09 -1.20 14.29
CA ALA A 238 5.47 -1.78 15.58
C ALA A 238 4.42 -1.45 16.66
N LYS A 239 3.88 -2.46 17.33
CA LYS A 239 2.84 -2.33 18.38
C LYS A 239 3.19 -1.33 19.49
N THR A 240 4.47 -1.17 19.80
CA THR A 240 4.97 -0.31 20.88
C THR A 240 5.35 1.10 20.42
N ILE A 241 5.10 1.45 19.15
CA ILE A 241 5.49 2.75 18.58
C ILE A 241 4.66 3.92 19.10
N TYR A 242 3.42 3.67 19.54
CA TYR A 242 2.43 4.72 19.81
C TYR A 242 2.85 5.68 20.93
N ARG A 243 3.56 5.20 21.95
CA ARG A 243 4.10 6.08 23.00
C ARG A 243 5.13 7.07 22.44
N GLU A 244 5.98 6.61 21.53
CA GLU A 244 6.99 7.46 20.90
C GLU A 244 6.36 8.43 19.88
N MET A 245 5.28 8.02 19.21
CA MET A 245 4.45 8.92 18.42
C MET A 245 3.84 10.04 19.27
N ALA A 246 3.28 9.70 20.44
CA ALA A 246 2.70 10.67 21.35
C ALA A 246 3.77 11.64 21.88
N ASN A 247 4.96 11.14 22.24
CA ASN A 247 6.11 11.97 22.62
C ASN A 247 6.56 12.91 21.50
N ALA A 248 6.41 12.50 20.23
CA ALA A 248 6.67 13.34 19.06
C ALA A 248 5.54 14.34 18.73
N GLY A 249 4.50 14.40 19.57
CA GLY A 249 3.37 15.32 19.46
C GLY A 249 2.27 14.87 18.49
N ILE A 250 2.26 13.61 18.05
CA ILE A 250 1.18 13.05 17.23
C ILE A 250 -0.06 12.88 18.11
N GLY A 251 -1.16 13.54 17.72
CA GLY A 251 -2.44 13.46 18.43
C GLY A 251 -3.43 12.49 17.79
N THR A 252 -3.32 12.28 16.47
CA THR A 252 -4.21 11.41 15.72
C THR A 252 -3.44 10.64 14.65
N ILE A 253 -3.76 9.35 14.50
CA ILE A 253 -3.32 8.55 13.37
C ILE A 253 -4.51 8.20 12.48
N VAL A 254 -4.29 8.16 11.18
CA VAL A 254 -5.21 7.55 10.22
C VAL A 254 -4.61 6.22 9.77
N ALA A 255 -5.41 5.15 9.88
CA ALA A 255 -5.01 3.79 9.54
C ALA A 255 -6.01 3.15 8.59
N MET A 256 -5.58 2.18 7.77
CA MET A 256 -6.51 1.38 6.96
C MET A 256 -7.18 0.27 7.77
N HIS A 257 -6.42 -0.33 8.68
CA HIS A 257 -6.84 -1.34 9.64
C HIS A 257 -5.97 -1.24 10.90
N LEU A 258 -6.42 -1.85 11.99
CA LEU A 258 -5.67 -1.90 13.23
C LEU A 258 -6.11 -3.12 14.05
N SER A 259 -5.17 -4.00 14.40
CA SER A 259 -5.44 -5.12 15.31
C SER A 259 -5.65 -4.65 16.75
N GLU A 260 -6.33 -5.48 17.56
CA GLU A 260 -6.70 -5.13 18.94
C GLU A 260 -5.51 -4.74 19.82
N GLU A 261 -4.35 -5.34 19.59
CA GLU A 261 -3.15 -5.01 20.36
C GLU A 261 -2.64 -3.61 20.02
N HIS A 262 -2.57 -3.25 18.74
CA HIS A 262 -2.21 -1.89 18.32
C HIS A 262 -3.24 -0.86 18.79
N ARG A 263 -4.54 -1.19 18.71
CA ARG A 263 -5.64 -0.36 19.21
C ARG A 263 -5.44 -0.01 20.69
N LYS A 264 -5.15 -1.01 21.53
CA LYS A 264 -4.88 -0.81 22.96
C LYS A 264 -3.65 0.06 23.22
N ASN A 265 -2.54 -0.20 22.52
CA ASN A 265 -1.33 0.61 22.70
C ASN A 265 -1.53 2.07 22.26
N ALA A 266 -2.31 2.32 21.20
CA ALA A 266 -2.67 3.68 20.78
C ALA A 266 -3.56 4.40 21.81
N GLU A 267 -4.54 3.68 22.37
CA GLU A 267 -5.40 4.18 23.45
C GLU A 267 -4.62 4.50 24.73
N GLU A 268 -3.71 3.62 25.15
CA GLU A 268 -2.80 3.81 26.28
C GLU A 268 -1.86 5.01 26.08
N ALA A 269 -1.44 5.26 24.83
CA ALA A 269 -0.65 6.44 24.46
C ALA A 269 -1.51 7.71 24.26
N HIS A 270 -2.82 7.64 24.52
CA HIS A 270 -3.78 8.75 24.33
C HIS A 270 -3.87 9.29 22.91
N ILE A 271 -3.54 8.47 21.91
CA ILE A 271 -3.64 8.80 20.50
C ILE A 271 -5.05 8.47 19.99
N ASN A 272 -5.63 9.40 19.23
CA ASN A 272 -6.86 9.12 18.49
C ASN A 272 -6.55 8.26 17.27
N VAL A 273 -7.41 7.29 16.97
CA VAL A 273 -7.26 6.40 15.82
C VAL A 273 -8.50 6.50 14.95
N VAL A 274 -8.35 7.01 13.74
CA VAL A 274 -9.38 6.98 12.70
C VAL A 274 -9.04 5.87 11.70
N VAL A 275 -9.88 4.84 11.64
CA VAL A 275 -9.70 3.71 10.72
C VAL A 275 -10.53 3.94 9.46
N ALA A 276 -9.82 4.26 8.37
CA ALA A 276 -10.33 4.46 7.03
C ALA A 276 -10.39 3.11 6.30
N SER A 277 -11.49 2.38 6.51
CA SER A 277 -11.88 1.11 5.84
C SER A 277 -10.88 0.54 4.82
N HIS A 278 -10.24 -0.58 5.16
CA HIS A 278 -9.16 -1.23 4.38
C HIS A 278 -9.45 -1.29 2.86
N ILE A 279 -10.49 -2.02 2.46
CA ILE A 279 -10.84 -2.20 1.04
C ILE A 279 -11.13 -0.86 0.34
N ALA A 280 -11.70 0.12 1.04
CA ALA A 280 -11.99 1.44 0.47
C ALA A 280 -10.70 2.22 0.21
N SER A 281 -9.76 2.15 1.14
CA SER A 281 -8.44 2.75 1.02
C SER A 281 -7.64 2.14 -0.12
N ASP A 282 -7.55 0.81 -0.19
CA ASP A 282 -6.86 0.14 -1.31
C ASP A 282 -7.52 0.47 -2.65
N SER A 283 -8.86 0.48 -2.67
CA SER A 283 -9.64 0.86 -3.85
C SER A 283 -9.35 2.29 -4.29
N LEU A 284 -9.18 3.24 -3.36
CA LEU A 284 -8.82 4.61 -3.68
C LEU A 284 -7.46 4.68 -4.38
N GLY A 285 -6.45 4.00 -3.84
CA GLY A 285 -5.11 3.94 -4.44
C GLY A 285 -5.14 3.30 -5.83
N MET A 286 -5.82 2.16 -5.94
CA MET A 286 -6.02 1.45 -7.20
C MET A 286 -6.78 2.31 -8.21
N ASN A 287 -7.84 3.01 -7.83
CA ASN A 287 -8.61 3.86 -8.75
C ASN A 287 -7.77 4.99 -9.34
N LEU A 288 -6.94 5.65 -8.53
CA LEU A 288 -6.05 6.71 -8.98
C LEU A 288 -5.07 6.20 -10.06
N PHE A 289 -4.59 4.97 -9.93
CA PHE A 289 -3.75 4.34 -10.94
C PHE A 289 -4.54 3.85 -12.17
N LEU A 290 -5.65 3.15 -11.96
CA LEU A 290 -6.47 2.56 -13.03
C LEU A 290 -7.08 3.62 -13.94
N ASP A 291 -7.33 4.84 -13.44
CA ASP A 291 -7.74 5.98 -14.26
C ASP A 291 -6.66 6.36 -15.29
N GLU A 292 -5.36 6.24 -14.96
CA GLU A 292 -4.26 6.50 -15.91
C GLU A 292 -4.15 5.40 -16.99
N LEU A 293 -4.51 4.17 -16.66
CA LEU A 293 -4.61 3.09 -17.65
C LEU A 293 -5.83 3.30 -18.56
N ALA A 294 -6.98 3.67 -17.99
CA ALA A 294 -8.20 3.93 -18.75
C ALA A 294 -8.02 5.09 -19.76
N LYS A 295 -7.32 6.17 -19.38
CA LYS A 295 -6.95 7.27 -20.29
C LYS A 295 -6.13 6.82 -21.50
N LYS A 296 -5.45 5.67 -21.41
CA LYS A 296 -4.66 5.07 -22.49
C LYS A 296 -5.46 4.04 -23.29
N GLY A 297 -6.78 3.99 -23.11
CA GLY A 297 -7.69 3.09 -23.82
C GLY A 297 -7.69 1.65 -23.30
N ILE A 298 -7.19 1.40 -22.07
CA ILE A 298 -7.24 0.08 -21.45
C ILE A 298 -8.61 -0.09 -20.76
N GLU A 299 -9.35 -1.12 -21.15
CA GLU A 299 -10.61 -1.52 -20.51
C GLU A 299 -10.33 -2.10 -19.11
N ILE A 300 -11.07 -1.66 -18.10
CA ILE A 300 -10.90 -2.11 -16.71
C ILE A 300 -12.17 -2.81 -16.22
N ILE A 301 -12.05 -4.07 -15.83
CA ILE A 301 -13.09 -4.87 -15.17
C ILE A 301 -12.75 -4.98 -13.67
N PRO A 302 -13.54 -4.39 -12.76
CA PRO A 302 -13.32 -4.54 -11.33
C PRO A 302 -13.78 -5.91 -10.81
N CYS A 303 -13.04 -6.49 -9.87
CA CYS A 303 -13.39 -7.72 -9.14
C CYS A 303 -12.71 -7.73 -7.75
N GLY A 304 -12.76 -8.86 -7.03
CA GLY A 304 -11.91 -9.10 -5.86
C GLY A 304 -12.02 -8.03 -4.77
N GLY A 305 -13.22 -7.47 -4.54
CA GLY A 305 -13.47 -6.42 -3.55
C GLY A 305 -13.28 -4.97 -4.05
N LEU A 306 -12.66 -4.74 -5.21
CA LEU A 306 -12.38 -3.40 -5.71
C LEU A 306 -13.65 -2.55 -5.86
N ILE A 307 -13.69 -1.42 -5.16
CA ILE A 307 -14.71 -0.38 -5.31
C ILE A 307 -14.26 0.55 -6.44
N ARG A 308 -14.74 0.33 -7.66
CA ARG A 308 -14.34 1.16 -8.81
C ARG A 308 -15.03 2.52 -8.79
N VAL A 309 -14.25 3.59 -8.66
CA VAL A 309 -14.67 4.98 -8.80
C VAL A 309 -13.82 5.66 -9.88
N LYS A 310 -14.45 6.08 -10.98
CA LYS A 310 -13.79 6.82 -12.07
C LYS A 310 -13.75 8.32 -11.72
N ARG A 311 -12.56 8.94 -11.72
CA ARG A 311 -12.39 10.39 -11.45
C ARG A 311 -12.08 11.21 -12.68
N SER A 312 -11.56 10.60 -13.74
CA SER A 312 -11.44 11.25 -15.05
C SER A 312 -12.77 11.20 -15.80
N LYS A 313 -13.19 12.33 -16.38
CA LYS A 313 -14.19 12.30 -17.46
C LYS A 313 -13.60 11.49 -18.62
N GLU A 314 -14.35 10.52 -19.12
CA GLU A 314 -14.03 9.90 -20.41
C GLU A 314 -13.99 11.04 -21.45
N GLY A 315 -12.87 11.14 -22.16
CA GLY A 315 -12.69 12.11 -23.25
C GLY A 315 -13.45 11.68 -24.50
#